data_AF-A0A3T1B698-F1
#
_entry.id   AF-A0A3T1B698-F1
#
_cell.length_a   1.000
_cell.length_b   1.000
_cell.length_c   1.000
_cell.angle_alpha   90.00
_cell.angle_beta   90.00
_cell.angle_gamma   90.00
#
_symmetry.space_group_name_H-M   'P 1'
#
loop_
_entity.id
_entity.type
_entity.pdbx_description
1 polymer ?
#
loop_
_entity_poly.entity_id
_entity_poly.type
_entity_poly.pdbx_seq_one_letter_code
_entity_poly.pdbx_strand_id
1 'polypeptide(L)'
;MWPQPVTDLWTLAVAACPHRVDDVLADLGLHRRARPAADPDFPARLIGPAGPDRPPAWMELARAELERRGFRTRRHPSAGEQQPRPRCAGAPATGPREPRAGRREPARAPLRRLIESAPYHRRPAPMRPAA
;
A
#
# COMPACT_ATOMS: atom_id res chain seq x y z
N MET A 1 31.06 27.94 -5.03
CA MET A 1 29.62 27.86 -5.37
C MET A 1 29.37 26.42 -5.76
N TRP A 2 28.71 25.62 -4.90
CA TRP A 2 28.43 24.22 -5.23
C TRP A 2 27.26 24.17 -6.22
N PRO A 3 27.35 23.42 -7.34
CA PRO A 3 26.24 23.29 -8.27
C PRO A 3 25.09 22.61 -7.52
N GLN A 4 23.90 23.22 -7.54
CA GLN A 4 22.73 22.58 -6.99
C GLN A 4 22.46 21.31 -7.81
N PRO A 5 22.17 20.17 -7.17
CA PRO A 5 21.81 18.97 -7.89
C PRO A 5 20.59 19.29 -8.75
N VAL A 6 20.76 19.26 -10.07
CA VAL A 6 19.66 19.35 -11.03
C VAL A 6 18.87 18.07 -10.84
N THR A 7 17.78 18.15 -10.08
CA THR A 7 16.88 17.02 -9.89
C THR A 7 15.75 17.12 -10.88
N ASP A 8 15.73 16.21 -11.85
CA ASP A 8 14.64 16.04 -12.80
C ASP A 8 13.41 15.35 -12.17
N LEU A 9 13.17 15.56 -10.87
CA LEU A 9 12.13 14.91 -10.10
C LEU A 9 11.33 15.95 -9.34
N TRP A 10 10.02 15.79 -9.37
CA TRP A 10 9.08 16.58 -8.62
C TRP A 10 8.32 15.71 -7.64
N THR A 11 8.02 16.28 -6.47
CA THR A 11 7.21 15.65 -5.44
C THR A 11 5.99 16.51 -5.14
N LEU A 12 4.81 15.89 -5.13
CA LEU A 12 3.56 16.44 -4.61
C LEU A 12 3.20 15.72 -3.31
N ALA A 13 3.35 16.40 -2.18
CA ALA A 13 2.89 15.97 -0.88
C ALA A 13 1.38 16.27 -0.74
N VAL A 14 0.63 15.34 -0.14
CA VAL A 14 -0.83 15.41 -0.03
C VAL A 14 -1.25 15.06 1.40
N ALA A 15 -2.09 15.91 1.99
CA ALA A 15 -2.67 15.75 3.32
C ALA A 15 -3.84 14.76 3.31
N ALA A 16 -3.61 13.56 2.76
CA ALA A 16 -4.60 12.50 2.65
C ALA A 16 -3.89 11.14 2.70
N CYS A 17 -4.59 10.11 3.18
CA CYS A 17 -4.05 8.76 3.18
C CYS A 17 -3.75 8.29 1.75
N PRO A 18 -2.67 7.51 1.50
CA PRO A 18 -2.27 7.10 0.15
C PRO A 18 -3.38 6.45 -0.68
N HIS A 19 -4.23 5.62 -0.07
CA HIS A 19 -5.35 4.97 -0.76
C HIS A 19 -6.38 5.98 -1.29
N ARG A 20 -6.70 7.04 -0.52
CA ARG A 20 -7.61 8.09 -1.01
C ARG A 20 -7.01 8.86 -2.17
N VAL A 21 -5.69 9.06 -2.16
CA VAL A 21 -5.00 9.69 -3.29
C VAL A 21 -5.05 8.78 -4.50
N ASP A 22 -4.85 7.47 -4.33
CA ASP A 22 -4.96 6.48 -5.41
C ASP A 22 -6.36 6.46 -6.04
N ASP A 23 -7.43 6.54 -5.23
CA ASP A 23 -8.80 6.62 -5.72
C ASP A 23 -9.01 7.87 -6.60
N VAL A 24 -8.52 9.03 -6.15
CA VAL A 24 -8.60 10.28 -6.93
C VAL A 24 -7.81 10.17 -8.24
N LEU A 25 -6.65 9.52 -8.22
CA LEU A 25 -5.85 9.31 -9.44
C LEU A 25 -6.55 8.35 -10.40
N ALA A 26 -7.20 7.31 -9.88
CA ALA A 26 -7.99 6.39 -10.69
C ALA A 26 -9.17 7.09 -11.36
N ASP A 27 -9.88 7.97 -10.64
CA ASP A 27 -10.97 8.79 -11.20
C ASP A 27 -10.50 9.70 -12.34
N LEU A 28 -9.25 10.16 -12.29
CA LEU A 28 -8.61 10.96 -13.34
C LEU A 28 -8.03 10.13 -14.49
N GLY A 29 -8.12 8.80 -14.43
CA GLY A 29 -7.46 7.90 -15.39
C GLY A 29 -5.92 7.91 -15.28
N LEU A 30 -5.37 8.40 -14.17
CA LEU A 30 -3.94 8.44 -13.94
C LEU A 30 -3.47 7.13 -13.29
N HIS A 31 -2.79 6.29 -14.06
CA HIS A 31 -2.20 5.04 -13.57
C HIS A 31 -0.92 5.28 -12.74
N ARG A 32 -1.05 5.97 -11.60
CA ARG A 32 0.05 6.20 -10.65
C ARG A 32 -0.38 5.79 -9.25
N ARG A 33 0.61 5.55 -8.39
CA ARG A 33 0.38 5.22 -6.99
C ARG A 33 1.04 6.24 -6.07
N ALA A 34 0.29 6.70 -5.09
CA ALA A 34 0.79 7.44 -3.97
C ALA A 34 1.72 6.57 -3.13
N ARG A 35 2.83 7.16 -2.70
CA ARG A 35 3.74 6.54 -1.75
C ARG A 35 3.45 7.10 -0.36
N PRO A 36 3.54 6.27 0.70
CA PRO A 36 3.53 6.80 2.05
C PRO A 36 4.73 7.74 2.26
N ALA A 37 4.52 8.75 3.08
CA ALA A 37 5.53 9.68 3.56
C ALA A 37 5.59 9.66 5.10
N ALA A 38 6.73 10.07 5.65
CA ALA A 38 6.95 10.13 7.09
C ALA A 38 6.30 11.36 7.75
N ASP A 39 5.94 12.36 6.94
CA ASP A 39 5.31 13.60 7.39
C ASP A 39 3.85 13.32 7.78
N PRO A 40 3.45 13.50 9.06
CA PRO A 40 2.09 13.25 9.49
C PRO A 40 1.07 14.25 8.91
N ASP A 41 1.49 15.47 8.57
CA ASP A 41 0.63 16.47 7.93
C ASP A 41 0.41 16.16 6.44
N PHE A 42 1.36 15.46 5.83
CA PHE A 42 1.32 15.04 4.43
C PHE A 42 1.70 13.55 4.28
N PRO A 43 0.81 12.63 4.69
CA PRO A 43 1.14 11.20 4.77
C PRO A 43 1.27 10.51 3.40
N ALA A 44 0.90 11.19 2.31
CA ALA A 44 1.04 10.69 0.95
C ALA A 44 1.89 11.61 0.08
N ARG A 45 2.61 11.02 -0.87
CA ARG A 45 3.36 11.76 -1.89
C ARG A 45 3.26 11.12 -3.27
N LEU A 46 3.23 11.94 -4.30
CA LEU A 46 3.37 11.56 -5.70
C LEU A 46 4.69 12.08 -6.22
N ILE A 47 5.45 11.20 -6.90
CA ILE A 47 6.76 11.54 -7.45
C ILE A 47 6.70 11.33 -8.95
N GLY A 48 7.17 12.28 -9.73
CA GLY A 48 7.40 12.02 -11.15
C GLY A 48 8.48 12.86 -11.78
N PRO A 49 9.01 12.37 -12.90
CA PRO A 49 10.08 13.03 -13.61
C PRO A 49 9.55 14.26 -14.36
N ALA A 50 10.29 15.36 -14.29
CA ALA A 50 10.15 16.53 -15.16
C ALA A 50 11.37 17.44 -15.00
N GLY A 51 11.56 18.36 -15.95
CA GLY A 51 12.69 19.29 -15.92
C GLY A 51 12.73 20.17 -14.66
N PRO A 52 13.87 20.81 -14.38
CA PRO A 52 14.13 21.52 -13.12
C PRO A 52 13.13 22.65 -12.85
N ASP A 53 12.61 23.30 -13.90
CA ASP A 53 11.77 24.49 -13.77
C ASP A 53 10.27 24.20 -13.73
N ARG A 54 9.85 22.98 -14.12
CA ARG A 54 8.42 22.69 -14.27
C ARG A 54 8.06 21.27 -13.87
N PRO A 55 7.03 21.07 -13.02
CA PRO A 55 6.50 19.75 -12.73
C PRO A 55 5.82 19.13 -13.94
N PRO A 56 5.59 17.81 -13.92
CA PRO A 56 4.89 17.15 -15.00
C PRO A 56 3.40 17.51 -15.02
N ALA A 57 2.81 17.64 -16.20
CA ALA A 57 1.43 18.10 -16.37
C ALA A 57 0.39 17.25 -15.61
N TRP A 58 0.57 15.93 -15.54
CA TRP A 58 -0.32 15.05 -14.78
C TRP A 58 -0.33 15.36 -13.27
N MET A 59 0.78 15.89 -12.73
CA MET A 59 0.87 16.27 -11.32
C MET A 59 0.07 17.54 -11.04
N GLU A 60 0.05 18.48 -11.98
CA GLU A 60 -0.80 19.67 -11.87
C GLU A 60 -2.28 19.30 -11.95
N LEU A 61 -2.65 18.40 -12.86
CA LEU A 61 -4.01 17.87 -12.94
C LEU A 61 -4.42 17.18 -11.64
N ALA A 62 -3.59 16.27 -11.12
CA ALA A 62 -3.85 15.57 -9.87
C ALA A 62 -3.96 16.56 -8.70
N ARG A 63 -3.08 17.55 -8.64
CA ARG A 63 -3.11 18.60 -7.62
C ARG A 63 -4.42 19.38 -7.64
N ALA A 64 -4.84 19.85 -8.82
CA ALA A 64 -6.08 20.62 -8.97
C ALA A 64 -7.30 19.83 -8.51
N GLU A 65 -7.38 18.54 -8.86
CA GLU A 65 -8.49 17.67 -8.44
C GLU A 65 -8.45 17.36 -6.94
N LEU A 66 -7.26 17.14 -6.37
CA LEU A 66 -7.10 16.93 -4.92
C LEU A 66 -7.52 18.17 -4.13
N GLU A 67 -7.10 19.35 -4.56
CA GLU A 67 -7.50 20.64 -3.95
C GLU A 67 -9.01 20.88 -4.11
N ARG A 68 -9.60 20.57 -5.27
CA ARG A 68 -11.05 20.64 -5.52
C ARG A 68 -11.85 19.75 -4.56
N ARG A 69 -11.29 18.59 -4.17
CA ARG A 69 -11.88 17.66 -3.18
C ARG A 69 -11.57 18.05 -1.73
N GLY A 70 -10.87 19.16 -1.49
CA GLY A 70 -10.58 19.70 -0.16
C GLY A 70 -9.30 19.18 0.48
N PHE A 71 -8.44 18.46 -0.25
CA PHE A 71 -7.16 18.00 0.28
C PHE A 71 -6.09 19.08 0.16
N ARG A 72 -5.33 19.32 1.24
CA ARG A 72 -4.17 20.22 1.20
C ARG A 72 -3.03 19.56 0.43
N THR A 73 -2.34 20.32 -0.43
CA THR A 73 -1.21 19.81 -1.20
C THR A 73 0.01 20.73 -1.12
N ARG A 74 1.21 20.17 -1.28
CA ARG A 74 2.47 20.92 -1.36
C ARG A 74 3.37 20.32 -2.43
N ARG A 75 3.74 21.13 -3.43
CA ARG A 75 4.64 20.75 -4.52
C ARG A 75 6.05 21.28 -4.29
N HIS A 76 7.07 20.46 -4.54
CA HIS A 76 8.47 20.88 -4.50
C HIS A 76 9.33 20.05 -5.46
N PRO A 77 10.44 20.61 -6.00
CA PRO A 77 11.47 19.81 -6.65
C PRO A 77 12.02 18.82 -5.62
N SER A 78 12.10 17.55 -6.00
CA SER A 78 12.58 16.50 -5.13
C SER A 78 14.10 16.54 -5.12
N ALA A 79 14.69 17.24 -4.14
CA ALA A 79 16.10 17.02 -3.81
C ALA A 79 16.28 15.52 -3.59
N GLY A 80 17.30 14.92 -4.20
CA GLY A 80 17.59 13.49 -4.12
C GLY A 80 18.01 13.08 -2.70
N GLU A 81 17.11 13.18 -1.73
CA GLU A 81 17.32 12.72 -0.38
C GLU A 81 16.82 11.29 -0.28
N GLN A 82 17.76 10.40 0.06
CA GLN A 82 17.51 9.05 0.51
C GLN A 82 16.58 9.11 1.71
N GLN A 83 15.27 9.06 1.48
CA GLN A 83 14.31 9.15 2.57
C GLN A 83 14.47 7.93 3.49
N PRO A 84 14.78 8.10 4.80
CA PRO A 84 14.74 6.98 5.73
C PRO A 84 13.30 6.45 5.77
N ARG A 85 13.15 5.13 5.61
CA ARG A 85 11.85 4.47 5.59
C ARG A 85 11.10 4.79 6.90
N PRO A 86 9.87 5.33 6.85
CA PRO A 86 9.06 5.42 8.06
C PRO A 86 8.77 3.98 8.52
N ARG A 87 9.26 3.63 9.72
CA ARG A 87 8.73 2.47 10.43
C ARG A 87 7.33 2.88 10.86
N CYS A 88 6.30 2.28 10.28
CA CYS A 88 4.97 2.31 10.86
C CYS A 88 5.09 1.77 12.29
N ALA A 89 5.18 2.67 13.27
CA ALA A 89 5.01 2.32 14.65
C ALA A 89 3.57 1.82 14.79
N GLY A 90 3.44 0.54 15.12
CA GLY A 90 2.17 -0.08 15.38
C GLY A 90 1.41 0.64 16.49
N ALA A 91 0.10 0.42 16.45
CA ALA A 91 -0.92 0.73 17.43
C ALA A 91 -0.44 0.81 18.90
N PRO A 92 -1.11 1.60 19.75
CA PRO A 92 -0.78 1.70 21.17
C PRO A 92 -0.80 0.32 21.82
N ALA A 93 0.38 -0.10 22.31
CA ALA A 93 0.56 -1.34 23.05
C ALA A 93 0.00 -1.17 24.46
N THR A 94 -1.23 -1.63 24.68
CA THR A 94 -1.69 -2.00 26.03
C THR A 94 -1.29 -3.43 26.28
N GLY A 95 -0.27 -3.64 27.10
CA GLY A 95 0.13 -4.97 27.57
C GLY A 95 1.54 -5.00 28.15
N PRO A 96 1.73 -5.32 29.44
CA PRO A 96 3.05 -5.40 30.04
C PRO A 96 3.76 -6.65 29.52
N ARG A 97 4.99 -6.47 29.04
CA ARG A 97 5.81 -7.52 28.43
C ARG A 97 6.90 -7.96 29.41
N GLU A 98 6.72 -9.14 30.00
CA GLU A 98 7.79 -9.86 30.70
C GLU A 98 8.87 -10.37 29.71
N PRO A 99 10.13 -10.57 30.15
CA PRO A 99 11.24 -10.92 29.27
C PRO A 99 11.54 -12.43 29.20
N ARG A 100 11.69 -12.88 27.95
CA ARG A 100 12.73 -13.78 27.38
C ARG A 100 12.90 -15.24 27.85
N ALA A 101 13.01 -16.06 26.79
CA ALA A 101 14.01 -17.11 26.52
C ALA A 101 13.79 -18.52 27.09
N GLY A 102 13.79 -19.50 26.17
CA GLY A 102 13.97 -20.91 26.49
C GLY A 102 13.87 -21.80 25.25
N ARG A 103 15.03 -22.22 24.72
CA ARG A 103 15.13 -23.31 23.73
C ARG A 103 14.52 -24.59 24.30
N ARG A 104 13.82 -25.38 23.46
CA ARG A 104 13.94 -26.85 23.34
C ARG A 104 12.97 -27.35 22.27
N GLU A 105 13.50 -27.85 21.17
CA GLU A 105 12.87 -28.96 20.43
C GLU A 105 13.27 -30.26 21.15
N PRO A 106 12.39 -31.26 21.27
CA PRO A 106 12.37 -32.29 20.23
C PRO A 106 10.99 -32.91 19.92
N ALA A 107 10.85 -33.34 18.66
CA ALA A 107 10.18 -34.54 18.16
C ALA A 107 8.83 -35.00 18.78
N ARG A 108 7.77 -35.01 17.96
CA ARG A 108 6.96 -36.22 17.64
C ARG A 108 5.80 -35.92 16.68
N ALA A 109 5.92 -36.53 15.50
CA ALA A 109 4.90 -37.13 14.63
C ALA A 109 3.68 -36.31 14.10
N PRO A 110 3.29 -36.54 12.82
CA PRO A 110 2.17 -35.87 12.17
C PRO A 110 0.84 -36.59 12.44
N LEU A 111 -0.22 -35.85 12.76
CA LEU A 111 -1.58 -36.41 12.79
C LEU A 111 -2.42 -35.86 11.63
N ARG A 112 -2.63 -36.77 10.68
CA ARG A 112 -3.61 -36.67 9.59
C ARG A 112 -5.03 -36.83 10.15
N ARG A 113 -6.00 -36.30 9.41
CA ARG A 113 -7.41 -36.75 9.29
C ARG A 113 -8.29 -36.72 10.55
N LEU A 114 -9.22 -35.77 10.57
CA LEU A 114 -10.63 -35.99 10.95
C LEU A 114 -11.48 -35.43 9.79
N ILE A 115 -11.89 -36.24 8.81
CA ILE A 115 -13.10 -37.09 8.80
C ILE A 115 -14.37 -36.22 8.86
N GLU A 116 -14.72 -35.65 7.72
CA GLU A 116 -16.08 -35.17 7.43
C GLU A 116 -16.92 -36.41 7.07
N SER A 117 -17.59 -36.97 8.08
CA SER A 117 -18.56 -38.05 7.92
C SER A 117 -19.95 -37.45 7.71
N ALA A 118 -20.39 -37.32 6.47
CA ALA A 118 -21.80 -37.21 6.12
C ALA A 118 -22.29 -38.60 5.62
N PRO A 119 -23.45 -39.09 6.08
CA PRO A 119 -23.84 -40.49 5.92
C PRO A 119 -24.28 -40.82 4.48
N TYR A 120 -23.71 -41.90 3.93
CA TYR A 120 -24.33 -42.71 2.88
C TYR A 120 -25.69 -43.23 3.40
N HIS A 121 -26.75 -43.34 2.63
CA HIS A 121 -27.03 -44.22 1.49
C HIS A 121 -28.26 -43.61 0.75
N ARG A 122 -28.61 -43.87 -0.51
CA ARG A 122 -28.62 -45.11 -1.28
C ARG A 122 -29.02 -44.74 -2.73
N ARG A 123 -28.24 -45.16 -3.73
CA ARG A 123 -28.68 -45.23 -5.13
C ARG A 123 -29.55 -46.48 -5.32
N PRO A 124 -30.48 -46.44 -6.29
CA PRO A 124 -30.54 -47.52 -7.26
C PRO A 124 -30.47 -47.00 -8.70
N ALA A 125 -29.66 -47.66 -9.53
CA ALA A 125 -29.73 -47.65 -10.99
C ALA A 125 -30.44 -48.96 -11.44
N PRO A 126 -30.62 -49.30 -12.73
CA PRO A 126 -30.63 -48.51 -13.98
C PRO A 126 -31.92 -48.79 -14.82
N MET A 127 -32.15 -48.09 -15.94
CA MET A 127 -32.72 -48.72 -17.15
C MET A 127 -32.57 -47.83 -18.39
N ARG A 128 -31.99 -48.40 -19.45
CA ARG A 128 -32.03 -47.89 -20.84
C ARG A 128 -33.47 -47.98 -21.37
N PRO A 129 -33.81 -47.18 -22.38
CA PRO A 129 -34.56 -47.70 -23.51
C PRO A 129 -33.70 -47.71 -24.77
N ALA A 130 -33.85 -48.77 -25.54
CA ALA A 130 -33.39 -48.86 -26.92
C ALA A 130 -34.49 -48.36 -27.85
N ALA A 131 -34.10 -47.59 -28.87
CA ALA A 131 -34.65 -47.60 -30.23
C ALA A 131 -33.66 -46.83 -31.11
#